data_AF-W2T080-F1
#
_entry.id   AF-W2T080-F1
#
_cell.length_a   1.000
_cell.length_b   1.000
_cell.length_c   1.000
_cell.angle_alpha   90.00
_cell.angle_beta   90.00
_cell.angle_gamma   90.00
#
_symmetry.space_group_name_H-M   'P 1'
#
loop_
_entity.id
_entity.type
_entity.pdbx_description
1 polymer ?
#
loop_
_entity_poly.entity_id
_entity_poly.type
_entity_poly.pdbx_seq_one_letter_code
_entity_poly.pdbx_strand_id
1 'polypeptide(L)'
;MLFRLLLATAVVIKAAIVHPDTPNYLSRKLRDLRMSLTDRVGEFLAAYPQRMFSAMELQGVLSYMIQPYLVDAKNNRDEPIVVAPMSIIKMLASVCAYPSHYHLLALRFAWNERRGTLIELLVSPLSWAGLTPHMLNTIRKALLNLLTLADEQLNYTDLDYENIPLEKSRNYGTSLVVAHIQPIIQFLADAVNSSEMKFSQSNLDLLSKLSIYTPDGDLARNMASTILGHLERKLPREATSKKLLDVLGSLMRTVKGSKEFLRRVGPLFSKVEGRTCREPLVRIVEGLQANPEVSDDIKDLLGLVSDLESWDRSRVDEPDQDRRHAAYARLNDVSLDWSISLDDSTSVLLFVDARLDVYLLL
;
A
#
# COMPACT_ATOMS: atom_id res chain seq x y z
N MET A 1 24.85 -9.32 -26.25
CA MET A 1 25.27 -8.31 -27.24
C MET A 1 24.31 -7.13 -27.30
N LEU A 2 23.00 -7.35 -27.50
CA LEU A 2 22.00 -6.28 -27.66
C LEU A 2 21.96 -5.26 -26.50
N PHE A 3 21.98 -5.70 -25.24
CA PHE A 3 21.99 -4.77 -24.11
C PHE A 3 23.20 -3.84 -24.08
N ARG A 4 24.39 -4.37 -24.39
CA ARG A 4 25.62 -3.57 -24.46
C ARG A 4 25.58 -2.56 -25.60
N LEU A 5 24.89 -2.89 -26.70
CA LEU A 5 24.62 -1.93 -27.77
C LEU A 5 23.74 -0.78 -27.27
N LEU A 6 22.68 -1.07 -26.52
CA LEU A 6 21.84 -0.03 -25.90
C LEU A 6 22.68 0.88 -24.98
N LEU A 7 23.57 0.29 -24.16
CA LEU A 7 24.48 1.06 -23.30
C LEU A 7 25.49 1.89 -24.09
N ALA A 8 26.11 1.33 -25.11
CA ALA A 8 27.04 2.07 -25.97
C ALA A 8 26.35 3.27 -26.63
N THR A 9 25.12 3.10 -27.11
CA THR A 9 24.30 4.21 -27.62
C THR A 9 24.04 5.27 -26.55
N ALA A 10 23.76 4.88 -25.29
CA ALA A 10 23.56 5.84 -24.20
C ALA A 10 24.83 6.66 -23.91
N VAL A 11 26.00 6.02 -23.94
CA VAL A 11 27.30 6.69 -23.78
C VAL A 11 27.51 7.71 -24.89
N VAL A 12 27.29 7.32 -26.15
CA VAL A 12 27.44 8.21 -27.31
C VAL A 12 26.47 9.39 -27.23
N ILE A 13 25.20 9.15 -26.87
CA ILE A 13 24.20 10.22 -26.68
C ILE A 13 24.65 11.20 -25.59
N LYS A 14 25.10 10.69 -24.43
CA LYS A 14 25.58 11.55 -23.34
C LYS A 14 26.78 12.39 -23.78
N ALA A 15 27.77 11.78 -24.42
CA ALA A 15 28.96 12.47 -24.93
C ALA A 15 28.58 13.56 -25.95
N ALA A 16 27.66 13.25 -26.87
CA ALA A 16 27.18 14.21 -27.85
C ALA A 16 26.42 15.38 -27.22
N ILE A 17 25.59 15.15 -26.18
CA ILE A 17 24.86 16.23 -25.50
C ILE A 17 25.80 17.23 -24.81
N VAL A 18 26.91 16.75 -24.22
CA VAL A 18 27.85 17.61 -23.47
C VAL A 18 28.96 18.21 -24.32
N HIS A 19 29.07 17.82 -25.60
CA HIS A 19 30.11 18.31 -26.49
C HIS A 19 29.90 19.81 -26.79
N PRO A 20 30.93 20.67 -26.68
CA PRO A 20 30.80 22.13 -26.86
C PRO A 20 30.21 22.54 -28.21
N ASP A 21 30.52 21.78 -29.27
CA ASP A 21 30.08 22.09 -30.64
C ASP A 21 28.69 21.55 -30.99
N THR A 22 27.99 20.89 -30.07
CA THR A 22 26.66 20.34 -30.36
C THR A 22 25.61 21.45 -30.43
N PRO A 23 24.96 21.66 -31.59
CA PRO A 23 23.94 22.70 -31.70
C PRO A 23 22.74 22.44 -30.76
N ASN A 24 22.13 23.51 -30.24
CA ASN A 24 21.00 23.42 -29.31
C ASN A 24 19.83 22.55 -29.83
N TYR A 25 19.49 22.65 -31.12
CA TYR A 25 18.42 21.85 -31.71
C TYR A 25 18.77 20.34 -31.72
N LEU A 26 20.05 20.00 -31.91
CA LEU A 26 20.54 18.62 -31.91
C LEU A 26 20.58 18.08 -30.47
N SER A 27 21.00 18.90 -29.51
CA SER A 27 20.96 18.57 -28.08
C SER A 27 19.55 18.18 -27.63
N ARG A 28 18.51 18.89 -28.10
CA ARG A 28 17.10 18.53 -27.84
C ARG A 28 16.74 17.16 -28.43
N LYS A 29 17.05 16.90 -29.69
CA LYS A 29 16.80 15.60 -30.34
C LYS A 29 17.55 14.46 -29.67
N LEU A 30 18.77 14.70 -29.18
CA LEU A 30 19.55 13.72 -28.43
C LEU A 30 18.93 13.39 -27.07
N ARG A 31 18.33 14.37 -26.38
CA ARG A 31 17.53 14.13 -25.16
C ARG A 31 16.28 13.30 -25.44
N ASP A 32 15.60 13.55 -26.56
CA ASP A 32 14.46 12.74 -27.00
C ASP A 32 14.89 11.30 -27.30
N LEU A 33 16.02 11.13 -27.99
CA LEU A 33 16.61 9.82 -28.26
C LEU A 33 17.01 9.09 -26.97
N ARG A 34 17.53 9.81 -25.96
CA ARG A 34 17.80 9.26 -24.61
C ARG A 34 16.52 8.69 -23.98
N MET A 35 15.38 9.38 -24.12
CA MET A 35 14.09 8.92 -23.60
C MET A 35 13.65 7.65 -24.31
N SER A 36 13.68 7.64 -25.64
CA SER A 36 13.35 6.44 -26.43
C SER A 36 14.26 5.25 -26.12
N LEU A 37 15.56 5.50 -25.91
CA LEU A 37 16.52 4.48 -25.55
C LEU A 37 16.23 3.89 -24.16
N THR A 38 15.82 4.73 -23.20
CA THR A 38 15.40 4.27 -21.86
C THR A 38 14.15 3.39 -21.95
N ASP A 39 13.18 3.73 -22.80
CA ASP A 39 12.02 2.88 -23.07
C ASP A 39 12.44 1.51 -23.66
N ARG A 40 13.40 1.48 -24.60
CA ARG A 40 13.94 0.23 -25.15
C ARG A 40 14.64 -0.63 -24.11
N VAL A 41 15.27 -0.03 -23.10
CA VAL A 41 15.84 -0.79 -21.97
C VAL A 41 14.73 -1.45 -21.15
N GLY A 42 13.63 -0.75 -20.90
CA GLY A 42 12.46 -1.37 -20.25
C GLY A 42 11.90 -2.55 -21.04
N GLU A 43 11.77 -2.42 -22.36
CA GLU A 43 11.35 -3.53 -23.22
C GLU A 43 12.35 -4.68 -23.23
N PHE A 44 13.65 -4.39 -23.23
CA PHE A 44 14.68 -5.40 -23.16
C PHE A 44 14.62 -6.17 -21.84
N LEU A 45 14.46 -5.47 -20.71
CA LEU A 45 14.26 -6.11 -19.40
C LEU A 45 13.04 -7.03 -19.45
N ALA A 46 11.93 -6.56 -20.02
CA ALA A 46 10.73 -7.38 -20.14
C ALA A 46 10.88 -8.60 -21.05
N ALA A 47 11.68 -8.51 -22.12
CA ALA A 47 11.90 -9.60 -23.05
C ALA A 47 12.86 -10.68 -22.51
N TYR A 48 13.75 -10.32 -21.57
CA TYR A 48 14.79 -11.21 -21.05
C TYR A 48 14.83 -11.25 -19.52
N PRO A 49 13.76 -11.71 -18.84
CA PRO A 49 13.64 -11.65 -17.38
C PRO A 49 14.68 -12.48 -16.62
N GLN A 50 15.20 -13.55 -17.23
CA GLN A 50 16.18 -14.44 -16.59
C GLN A 50 17.63 -14.08 -16.92
N ARG A 51 17.87 -12.98 -17.63
CA ARG A 51 19.22 -12.58 -18.01
C ARG A 51 19.97 -12.02 -16.80
N MET A 52 21.15 -12.57 -16.54
CA MET A 52 22.07 -12.00 -15.56
C MET A 52 22.74 -10.74 -16.11
N PHE A 53 22.83 -9.70 -15.29
CA PHE A 53 23.50 -8.44 -15.61
C PHE A 53 24.84 -8.36 -14.88
N SER A 54 25.86 -7.88 -15.57
CA SER A 54 27.14 -7.57 -14.91
C SER A 54 27.08 -6.22 -14.19
N ALA A 55 27.92 -6.01 -13.17
CA ALA A 55 28.00 -4.73 -12.48
C ALA A 55 28.32 -3.56 -13.41
N MET A 56 29.22 -3.75 -14.38
CA MET A 56 29.52 -2.73 -15.40
C MET A 56 28.28 -2.35 -16.22
N GLU A 57 27.44 -3.32 -16.55
CA GLU A 57 26.21 -3.09 -17.30
C GLU A 57 25.19 -2.29 -16.48
N LEU A 58 24.99 -2.64 -15.21
CA LEU A 58 24.10 -1.91 -14.30
C LEU A 58 24.61 -0.51 -13.98
N GLN A 59 25.92 -0.36 -13.71
CA GLN A 59 26.57 0.93 -13.53
C GLN A 59 26.42 1.81 -14.78
N GLY A 60 26.45 1.20 -15.97
CA GLY A 60 26.18 1.88 -17.23
C GLY A 60 24.76 2.44 -17.31
N VAL A 61 23.75 1.66 -16.92
CA VAL A 61 22.36 2.15 -16.85
C VAL A 61 22.25 3.34 -15.90
N LEU A 62 22.82 3.22 -14.70
CA LEU A 62 22.82 4.31 -13.71
C LEU A 62 23.48 5.58 -14.27
N SER A 63 24.70 5.46 -14.80
CA SER A 63 25.57 6.59 -15.14
C SER A 63 25.20 7.30 -16.46
N TYR A 64 24.64 6.56 -17.42
CA TYR A 64 24.40 7.04 -18.78
C TYR A 64 22.92 7.18 -19.14
N MET A 65 22.03 6.49 -18.43
CA MET A 65 20.58 6.60 -18.67
C MET A 65 19.89 7.36 -17.55
N ILE A 66 20.08 6.95 -16.29
CA ILE A 66 19.28 7.49 -15.18
C ILE A 66 19.83 8.83 -14.68
N GLN A 67 21.08 8.85 -14.22
CA GLN A 67 21.72 10.00 -13.59
C GLN A 67 21.65 11.29 -14.44
N PRO A 68 21.83 11.25 -15.78
CA PRO A 68 21.71 12.47 -16.59
C PRO A 68 20.37 13.19 -16.43
N TYR A 69 19.25 12.48 -16.26
CA TYR A 69 17.96 13.12 -16.02
C TYR A 69 17.88 13.82 -14.67
N LEU A 70 18.48 13.22 -13.65
CA LEU A 70 18.41 13.74 -12.28
C LEU A 70 19.32 14.97 -12.12
N VAL A 71 20.47 15.00 -12.80
CA VAL A 71 21.34 16.17 -12.85
C VAL A 71 20.66 17.33 -13.59
N ASP A 72 20.06 17.05 -14.75
CA ASP A 72 19.32 18.05 -15.53
C ASP A 72 18.14 18.65 -14.74
N ALA A 73 17.47 17.85 -13.90
CA ALA A 73 16.33 18.28 -13.07
C ALA A 73 16.67 19.33 -12.01
N LYS A 74 17.95 19.44 -11.59
CA LYS A 74 18.41 20.46 -10.62
C LYS A 74 18.23 21.90 -11.12
N ASN A 75 18.01 22.08 -12.43
CA ASN A 75 17.86 23.39 -13.07
C ASN A 75 16.42 23.93 -13.03
N ASN A 76 15.41 23.12 -12.70
CA ASN A 76 14.07 23.60 -12.39
C ASN A 76 14.00 23.90 -10.89
N ARG A 77 14.38 25.13 -10.54
CA ARG A 77 14.47 25.64 -9.18
C ARG A 77 13.12 25.52 -8.46
N ASP A 78 13.18 25.15 -7.18
CA ASP A 78 12.16 25.22 -6.12
C ASP A 78 11.35 23.96 -5.76
N GLU A 79 11.50 22.83 -6.48
CA GLU A 79 10.84 21.58 -6.05
C GLU A 79 11.77 20.68 -5.19
N PRO A 80 11.36 20.30 -3.96
CA PRO A 80 12.18 19.46 -3.07
C PRO A 80 12.28 18.00 -3.55
N ILE A 81 11.39 17.59 -4.45
CA ILE A 81 11.17 16.22 -4.92
C ILE A 81 11.82 16.04 -6.30
N VAL A 82 12.58 14.96 -6.46
CA VAL A 82 13.13 14.58 -7.76
C VAL A 82 12.13 13.68 -8.46
N VAL A 83 11.55 14.18 -9.56
CA VAL A 83 10.56 13.44 -10.36
C VAL A 83 11.24 12.86 -11.59
N ALA A 84 11.28 11.53 -11.68
CA ALA A 84 11.83 10.85 -12.84
C ALA A 84 10.92 11.03 -14.07
N PRO A 85 11.47 11.18 -15.29
CA PRO A 85 10.69 11.24 -16.51
C PRO A 85 9.94 9.92 -16.75
N MET A 86 8.86 10.00 -17.54
CA MET A 86 7.99 8.85 -17.81
C MET A 86 8.74 7.63 -18.36
N SER A 87 9.80 7.82 -19.15
CA SER A 87 10.60 6.71 -19.68
C SER A 87 11.32 5.91 -18.59
N ILE A 88 11.82 6.59 -17.54
CA ILE A 88 12.39 5.92 -16.36
C ILE A 88 11.27 5.21 -15.59
N ILE A 89 10.13 5.86 -15.37
CA ILE A 89 8.99 5.23 -14.68
C ILE A 89 8.53 3.96 -15.40
N LYS A 90 8.45 3.97 -16.74
CA LYS A 90 8.12 2.78 -17.55
C LYS A 90 9.17 1.68 -17.46
N MET A 91 10.45 2.05 -17.52
CA MET A 91 11.55 1.10 -17.35
C MET A 91 11.50 0.46 -15.96
N LEU A 92 11.30 1.23 -14.88
CA LEU A 92 11.16 0.68 -13.54
C LEU A 92 9.89 -0.15 -13.38
N ALA A 93 8.78 0.24 -13.99
CA ALA A 93 7.57 -0.58 -14.01
C ALA A 93 7.77 -1.93 -14.72
N SER A 94 8.65 -1.98 -15.74
CA SER A 94 9.04 -3.25 -16.37
C SER A 94 9.83 -4.14 -15.42
N VAL A 95 10.69 -3.56 -14.57
CA VAL A 95 11.40 -4.29 -13.50
C VAL A 95 10.38 -4.88 -12.51
N CYS A 96 9.37 -4.12 -12.10
CA CYS A 96 8.34 -4.60 -11.18
C CYS A 96 7.47 -5.74 -11.75
N ALA A 97 7.43 -5.93 -13.07
CA ALA A 97 6.66 -7.00 -13.70
C ALA A 97 7.34 -8.39 -13.63
N TYR A 98 8.63 -8.45 -13.26
CA TYR A 98 9.41 -9.69 -13.24
C TYR A 98 10.18 -9.83 -11.93
N PRO A 99 9.81 -10.79 -11.05
CA PRO A 99 10.42 -10.95 -9.73
C PRO A 99 11.93 -11.13 -9.73
N SER A 100 12.49 -11.80 -10.76
CA SER A 100 13.94 -11.94 -10.96
C SER A 100 14.70 -10.61 -10.98
N HIS A 101 14.04 -9.52 -11.35
CA HIS A 101 14.62 -8.18 -11.43
C HIS A 101 14.41 -7.32 -10.18
N TYR A 102 13.69 -7.78 -9.16
CA TYR A 102 13.35 -6.93 -8.00
C TYR A 102 14.58 -6.40 -7.26
N HIS A 103 15.70 -7.13 -7.26
CA HIS A 103 16.97 -6.66 -6.68
C HIS A 103 17.44 -5.33 -7.29
N LEU A 104 17.12 -5.05 -8.57
CA LEU A 104 17.48 -3.78 -9.22
C LEU A 104 16.81 -2.58 -8.53
N LEU A 105 15.60 -2.76 -7.98
CA LEU A 105 14.89 -1.68 -7.29
C LEU A 105 15.61 -1.22 -6.01
N ALA A 106 16.33 -2.12 -5.35
CA ALA A 106 17.16 -1.84 -4.18
C ALA A 106 18.53 -1.26 -4.53
N LEU A 107 18.90 -1.18 -5.81
CA LEU A 107 20.23 -0.70 -6.23
C LEU A 107 20.44 0.75 -5.81
N ARG A 108 21.50 0.99 -5.02
CA ARG A 108 21.86 2.31 -4.51
C ARG A 108 22.72 3.06 -5.49
N PHE A 109 22.45 4.36 -5.62
CA PHE A 109 23.25 5.25 -6.45
C PHE A 109 23.18 6.68 -5.92
N ALA A 110 24.16 7.50 -6.32
CA ALA A 110 24.26 8.89 -5.90
C ALA A 110 23.94 9.84 -7.06
N TRP A 111 23.20 10.91 -6.77
CA TRP A 111 22.96 12.01 -7.70
C TRP A 111 22.79 13.31 -6.92
N ASN A 112 23.35 14.43 -7.41
CA ASN A 112 23.19 15.76 -6.80
C ASN A 112 23.39 15.79 -5.27
N GLU A 113 24.45 15.14 -4.76
CA GLU A 113 24.76 15.00 -3.32
C GLU A 113 23.73 14.20 -2.50
N ARG A 114 22.70 13.65 -3.15
CA ARG A 114 21.76 12.70 -2.57
C ARG A 114 22.19 11.27 -2.90
N ARG A 115 21.84 10.35 -2.00
CA ARG A 115 21.90 8.90 -2.22
C ARG A 115 20.50 8.36 -2.06
N GLY A 116 20.16 7.39 -2.88
CA GLY A 116 18.86 6.73 -2.85
C GLY A 116 18.84 5.50 -3.74
N THR A 117 17.65 4.95 -3.89
CA THR A 117 17.40 3.70 -4.61
C THR A 117 16.55 3.89 -5.86
N LEU A 118 16.50 2.89 -6.74
CA LEU A 118 15.66 2.95 -7.93
C LEU A 118 14.16 2.93 -7.58
N ILE A 119 13.76 2.28 -6.49
CA ILE A 119 12.35 2.32 -6.03
C ILE A 119 11.92 3.72 -5.60
N GLU A 120 12.81 4.52 -4.99
CA GLU A 120 12.50 5.91 -4.65
C GLU A 120 12.11 6.72 -5.88
N LEU A 121 12.80 6.52 -7.03
CA LEU A 121 12.44 7.18 -8.28
C LEU A 121 11.07 6.75 -8.82
N LEU A 122 10.63 5.53 -8.52
CA LEU A 122 9.32 5.02 -8.91
C LEU A 122 8.20 5.64 -8.07
N VAL A 123 8.43 5.85 -6.78
CA VAL A 123 7.38 6.29 -5.82
C VAL A 123 7.39 7.78 -5.55
N SER A 124 8.50 8.49 -5.74
CA SER A 124 8.58 9.94 -5.55
C SER A 124 7.54 10.76 -6.31
N PRO A 125 7.08 10.38 -7.54
CA PRO A 125 6.04 11.13 -8.23
C PRO A 125 4.68 11.11 -7.51
N LEU A 126 4.43 10.19 -6.57
CA LEU A 126 3.18 10.15 -5.81
C LEU A 126 2.99 11.38 -4.92
N SER A 127 4.08 12.04 -4.54
CA SER A 127 4.07 13.29 -3.77
C SER A 127 4.16 14.54 -4.65
N TRP A 128 4.16 14.39 -5.97
CA TRP A 128 4.30 15.50 -6.92
C TRP A 128 2.95 16.00 -7.41
N ALA A 129 2.71 17.31 -7.30
CA ALA A 129 1.46 17.94 -7.72
C ALA A 129 1.16 17.79 -9.23
N GLY A 130 2.20 17.61 -10.07
CA GLY A 130 2.06 17.41 -11.50
C GLY A 130 1.79 15.97 -11.95
N LEU A 131 1.52 15.04 -11.02
CA LEU A 131 1.34 13.63 -11.30
C LEU A 131 0.23 13.38 -12.35
N THR A 132 0.64 12.92 -13.54
CA THR A 132 -0.30 12.65 -14.63
C THR A 132 -1.04 11.33 -14.42
N PRO A 133 -2.28 11.17 -14.93
CA PRO A 133 -3.03 9.92 -14.82
C PRO A 133 -2.31 8.70 -15.42
N HIS A 134 -1.56 8.89 -16.50
CA HIS A 134 -0.79 7.81 -17.14
C HIS A 134 0.36 7.34 -16.24
N MET A 135 1.09 8.27 -15.64
CA MET A 135 2.18 7.98 -14.70
C MET A 135 1.63 7.28 -13.46
N LEU A 136 0.56 7.79 -12.87
CA LEU A 136 -0.10 7.19 -11.72
C LEU A 136 -0.56 5.75 -12.01
N ASN A 137 -1.22 5.49 -13.14
CA ASN A 137 -1.65 4.14 -13.48
C ASN A 137 -0.46 3.18 -13.69
N THR A 138 0.66 3.68 -14.21
CA THR A 138 1.89 2.90 -14.37
C THR A 138 2.51 2.55 -13.02
N ILE A 139 2.60 3.52 -12.11
CA ILE A 139 3.11 3.31 -10.74
C ILE A 139 2.20 2.34 -9.97
N ARG A 140 0.87 2.51 -10.05
CA ARG A 140 -0.09 1.59 -9.40
C ARG A 140 0.09 0.15 -9.86
N LYS A 141 0.21 -0.07 -11.17
CA LYS A 141 0.44 -1.41 -11.72
C LYS A 141 1.77 -1.98 -11.24
N ALA A 142 2.82 -1.17 -11.22
CA ALA A 142 4.14 -1.57 -10.73
C ALA A 142 4.09 -1.99 -9.25
N LEU A 143 3.46 -1.18 -8.38
CA LEU A 143 3.27 -1.49 -6.97
C LEU A 143 2.42 -2.76 -6.77
N LEU A 144 1.34 -2.93 -7.53
CA LEU A 144 0.51 -4.14 -7.45
C LEU A 144 1.30 -5.40 -7.82
N ASN A 145 2.15 -5.34 -8.84
CA ASN A 145 3.00 -6.49 -9.20
C ASN A 145 3.94 -6.85 -8.04
N LEU A 146 4.62 -5.86 -7.44
CA LEU A 146 5.48 -6.07 -6.27
C LEU A 146 4.73 -6.73 -5.10
N LEU A 147 3.47 -6.35 -4.88
CA LEU A 147 2.62 -6.86 -3.79
C LEU A 147 1.94 -8.21 -4.07
N THR A 148 2.06 -8.77 -5.27
CA THR A 148 1.27 -9.95 -5.68
C THR A 148 2.08 -11.08 -6.30
N LEU A 149 3.16 -10.78 -7.02
CA LEU A 149 3.96 -11.81 -7.66
C LEU A 149 4.80 -12.57 -6.63
N ALA A 150 4.99 -13.87 -6.88
CA ALA A 150 5.84 -14.71 -6.04
C ALA A 150 7.32 -14.39 -6.27
N ASP A 151 8.17 -14.64 -5.28
CA ASP A 151 9.60 -14.42 -5.42
C ASP A 151 10.25 -15.39 -6.41
N GLU A 152 11.26 -14.90 -7.11
CA GLU A 152 12.18 -15.67 -7.93
C GLU A 152 13.62 -15.49 -7.42
N GLN A 153 14.54 -16.30 -7.95
CA GLN A 153 15.94 -16.17 -7.61
C GLN A 153 16.49 -14.80 -8.02
N LEU A 154 17.00 -14.06 -7.04
CA LEU A 154 17.62 -12.76 -7.23
C LEU A 154 19.12 -12.91 -7.50
N ASN A 155 19.63 -12.18 -8.48
CA ASN A 155 21.02 -12.25 -8.92
C ASN A 155 21.73 -10.92 -8.65
N TYR A 156 22.28 -10.78 -7.44
CA TYR A 156 23.04 -9.60 -7.03
C TYR A 156 24.41 -9.55 -7.70
N THR A 157 24.88 -8.33 -7.97
CA THR A 157 26.27 -8.05 -8.37
C THR A 157 27.07 -7.50 -7.18
N ASP A 158 28.32 -7.10 -7.40
CA ASP A 158 29.19 -6.43 -6.43
C ASP A 158 28.86 -4.92 -6.24
N LEU A 159 27.73 -4.45 -6.78
CA LEU A 159 27.25 -3.08 -6.54
C LEU A 159 26.59 -2.94 -5.15
N ASP A 160 26.40 -1.68 -4.73
CA ASP A 160 25.74 -1.36 -3.46
C ASP A 160 24.21 -1.49 -3.59
N TYR A 161 23.61 -2.27 -2.70
CA TYR A 161 22.17 -2.48 -2.61
C TYR A 161 21.67 -2.08 -1.23
N GLU A 162 20.47 -1.52 -1.17
CA GLU A 162 19.77 -1.32 0.07
C GLU A 162 19.46 -2.67 0.73
N ASN A 163 19.74 -2.75 2.03
CA ASN A 163 19.42 -3.92 2.82
C ASN A 163 17.92 -3.92 3.13
N ILE A 164 17.16 -4.70 2.35
CA ILE A 164 15.72 -4.86 2.51
C ILE A 164 15.45 -6.02 3.48
N PRO A 165 14.80 -5.77 4.63
CA PRO A 165 14.53 -6.81 5.61
C PRO A 165 13.54 -7.83 5.06
N LEU A 166 13.95 -9.11 5.08
CA LEU A 166 13.12 -10.24 4.65
C LEU A 166 12.40 -10.86 5.85
N GLU A 167 11.07 -10.77 5.85
CA GLU A 167 10.22 -11.46 6.83
C GLU A 167 9.68 -12.76 6.24
N LYS A 168 9.61 -13.84 7.06
CA LYS A 168 9.22 -15.19 6.61
C LYS A 168 7.84 -15.29 5.93
N SER A 169 6.96 -14.32 6.15
CA SER A 169 5.58 -14.32 5.64
C SER A 169 5.37 -13.41 4.43
N ARG A 170 6.42 -12.78 3.90
CA ARG A 170 6.32 -11.77 2.84
C ARG A 170 7.27 -12.07 1.69
N ASN A 171 6.81 -11.76 0.48
CA ASN A 171 7.68 -11.75 -0.69
C ASN A 171 8.64 -10.53 -0.65
N TYR A 172 9.73 -10.59 -1.38
CA TYR A 172 10.72 -9.52 -1.47
C TYR A 172 10.13 -8.24 -2.07
N GLY A 173 9.22 -8.36 -3.05
CA GLY A 173 8.51 -7.23 -3.66
C GLY A 173 7.70 -6.40 -2.64
N THR A 174 7.00 -7.06 -1.73
CA THR A 174 6.27 -6.43 -0.63
C THR A 174 7.24 -5.77 0.33
N SER A 175 8.36 -6.43 0.64
CA SER A 175 9.39 -5.89 1.54
C SER A 175 10.01 -4.60 0.97
N LEU A 176 10.23 -4.52 -0.34
CA LEU A 176 10.64 -3.30 -1.05
C LEU A 176 9.61 -2.17 -0.89
N VAL A 177 8.33 -2.46 -1.12
CA VAL A 177 7.26 -1.46 -1.00
C VAL A 177 7.14 -0.96 0.44
N VAL A 178 7.25 -1.86 1.42
CA VAL A 178 7.17 -1.53 2.85
C VAL A 178 8.35 -0.66 3.30
N ALA A 179 9.56 -0.91 2.79
CA ALA A 179 10.72 -0.05 3.07
C ALA A 179 10.51 1.41 2.62
N HIS A 180 9.64 1.63 1.62
CA HIS A 180 9.33 2.93 1.03
C HIS A 180 7.84 3.33 1.23
N ILE A 181 7.23 2.87 2.32
CA ILE A 181 5.77 2.93 2.53
C ILE A 181 5.21 4.34 2.71
N GLN A 182 5.97 5.25 3.31
CA GLN A 182 5.49 6.58 3.73
C GLN A 182 4.85 7.41 2.60
N PRO A 183 5.53 7.69 1.46
CA PRO A 183 4.92 8.44 0.36
C PRO A 183 3.72 7.72 -0.26
N ILE A 184 3.70 6.39 -0.23
CA ILE A 184 2.63 5.57 -0.81
C ILE A 184 1.37 5.67 0.05
N ILE A 185 1.51 5.48 1.36
CA ILE A 185 0.37 5.55 2.29
C ILE A 185 -0.16 6.97 2.39
N GLN A 186 0.70 8.00 2.41
CA GLN A 186 0.24 9.38 2.38
C GLN A 186 -0.60 9.67 1.13
N PHE A 187 -0.14 9.26 -0.06
CA PHE A 187 -0.90 9.40 -1.30
C PHE A 187 -2.26 8.69 -1.24
N LEU A 188 -2.29 7.46 -0.70
CA LEU A 188 -3.54 6.71 -0.57
C LEU A 188 -4.49 7.34 0.44
N ALA A 189 -3.96 7.90 1.54
CA ALA A 189 -4.74 8.62 2.54
C ALA A 189 -5.37 9.88 1.95
N ASP A 190 -4.59 10.67 1.21
CA ASP A 190 -5.08 11.88 0.55
C ASP A 190 -6.18 11.53 -0.47
N ALA A 191 -5.99 10.44 -1.24
CA ALA A 191 -6.99 9.97 -2.19
C ALA A 191 -8.26 9.41 -1.54
N VAL A 192 -8.16 8.89 -0.31
CA VAL A 192 -9.32 8.50 0.51
C VAL A 192 -10.04 9.75 0.99
N ASN A 193 -9.32 10.70 1.58
CA ASN A 193 -9.87 11.93 2.17
C ASN A 193 -10.49 12.86 1.11
N SER A 194 -9.98 12.86 -0.11
CA SER A 194 -10.57 13.61 -1.22
C SER A 194 -11.76 12.91 -1.89
N SER A 195 -12.12 11.69 -1.47
CA SER A 195 -13.20 10.94 -2.09
C SER A 195 -14.55 11.40 -1.55
N GLU A 196 -15.36 12.09 -2.37
CA GLU A 196 -16.67 12.55 -1.93
C GLU A 196 -17.77 11.47 -2.01
N MET A 197 -17.68 10.57 -2.99
CA MET A 197 -18.77 9.64 -3.34
C MET A 197 -18.32 8.22 -3.68
N LYS A 198 -17.12 8.03 -4.24
CA LYS A 198 -16.64 6.72 -4.72
C LYS A 198 -15.12 6.61 -4.61
N PHE A 199 -14.66 5.48 -4.11
CA PHE A 199 -13.24 5.11 -4.11
C PHE A 199 -12.81 4.62 -5.49
N SER A 200 -11.60 5.02 -5.91
CA SER A 200 -10.93 4.40 -7.05
C SER A 200 -10.60 2.94 -6.72
N GLN A 201 -11.05 1.99 -7.54
CA GLN A 201 -10.82 0.56 -7.30
C GLN A 201 -9.34 0.23 -7.21
N SER A 202 -8.49 0.83 -8.06
CA SER A 202 -7.04 0.59 -8.03
C SER A 202 -6.36 1.14 -6.76
N ASN A 203 -6.82 2.28 -6.24
CA ASN A 203 -6.34 2.78 -4.95
C ASN A 203 -6.81 1.88 -3.82
N LEU A 204 -8.05 1.40 -3.88
CA LEU A 204 -8.60 0.51 -2.87
C LEU A 204 -7.88 -0.85 -2.86
N ASP A 205 -7.48 -1.37 -4.02
CA ASP A 205 -6.68 -2.60 -4.12
C ASP A 205 -5.34 -2.45 -3.42
N LEU A 206 -4.61 -1.35 -3.71
CA LEU A 206 -3.34 -1.04 -3.05
C LEU A 206 -3.55 -0.85 -1.55
N LEU A 207 -4.55 -0.06 -1.16
CA LEU A 207 -4.82 0.23 0.23
C LEU A 207 -5.19 -1.03 1.02
N SER A 208 -6.01 -1.93 0.45
CA SER A 208 -6.36 -3.19 1.11
C SER A 208 -5.15 -4.08 1.42
N LYS A 209 -4.10 -4.01 0.58
CA LYS A 209 -2.85 -4.75 0.76
C LYS A 209 -1.85 -4.06 1.67
N LEU A 210 -1.88 -2.73 1.71
CA LEU A 210 -0.89 -1.91 2.42
C LEU A 210 -1.37 -1.38 3.77
N SER A 211 -2.67 -1.45 4.05
CA SER A 211 -3.27 -0.86 5.26
C SER A 211 -2.68 -1.40 6.56
N ILE A 212 -2.20 -2.64 6.59
CA ILE A 212 -1.50 -3.25 7.73
C ILE A 212 -0.13 -2.61 8.03
N TYR A 213 0.41 -1.82 7.10
CA TYR A 213 1.67 -1.08 7.22
C TYR A 213 1.44 0.43 7.40
N THR A 214 0.19 0.86 7.54
CA THR A 214 -0.14 2.28 7.78
C THR A 214 0.48 2.71 9.10
N PRO A 215 1.23 3.83 9.14
CA PRO A 215 1.78 4.34 10.37
C PRO A 215 0.67 4.77 11.35
N ASP A 216 0.95 4.60 12.63
CA ASP A 216 0.02 4.88 13.73
C ASP A 216 -0.39 6.35 13.80
N GLY A 217 -1.52 6.62 14.46
CA GLY A 217 -1.87 7.96 14.88
C GLY A 217 -2.92 8.65 14.02
N ASP A 218 -2.69 9.93 13.72
CA ASP A 218 -3.69 10.82 13.12
C ASP A 218 -4.00 10.48 11.66
N LEU A 219 -3.04 9.91 10.94
CA LEU A 219 -3.24 9.46 9.56
C LEU A 219 -4.23 8.29 9.51
N ALA A 220 -4.03 7.26 10.33
CA ALA A 220 -4.93 6.13 10.47
C ALA A 220 -6.34 6.60 10.89
N ARG A 221 -6.43 7.56 11.82
CA ARG A 221 -7.70 8.17 12.26
C ARG A 221 -8.44 8.85 11.13
N ASN A 222 -7.78 9.73 10.38
CA ASN A 222 -8.42 10.46 9.28
C ASN A 222 -8.92 9.51 8.19
N MET A 223 -8.10 8.53 7.79
CA MET A 223 -8.50 7.52 6.81
C MET A 223 -9.69 6.68 7.31
N ALA A 224 -9.63 6.21 8.55
CA ALA A 224 -10.68 5.40 9.14
C ALA A 224 -12.00 6.19 9.25
N SER A 225 -11.96 7.44 9.70
CA SER A 225 -13.14 8.29 9.81
C SER A 225 -13.81 8.54 8.46
N THR A 226 -13.02 8.77 7.41
CA THR A 226 -13.53 8.97 6.04
C THR A 226 -14.16 7.69 5.49
N ILE A 227 -13.46 6.55 5.60
CA ILE A 227 -13.99 5.26 5.12
C ILE A 227 -15.27 4.89 5.86
N LEU A 228 -15.29 5.07 7.18
CA LEU A 228 -16.44 4.78 8.02
C LEU A 228 -17.63 5.68 7.66
N GLY A 229 -17.39 6.98 7.42
CA GLY A 229 -18.41 7.92 6.95
C GLY A 229 -19.09 7.47 5.66
N HIS A 230 -18.34 6.90 4.71
CA HIS A 230 -18.91 6.38 3.47
C HIS A 230 -19.76 5.13 3.71
N LEU A 231 -19.29 4.20 4.54
CA LEU A 231 -20.03 2.99 4.90
C LEU A 231 -21.31 3.30 5.70
N GLU A 232 -21.27 4.30 6.57
CA GLU A 232 -22.42 4.76 7.36
C GLU A 232 -23.52 5.35 6.48
N ARG A 233 -23.15 6.14 5.46
CA ARG A 233 -24.11 6.78 4.54
C ARG A 233 -24.78 5.76 3.62
N LYS A 234 -23.97 4.93 2.94
CA LYS A 234 -24.48 3.93 2.00
C LYS A 234 -23.43 2.85 1.76
N LEU A 235 -23.80 1.60 2.00
CA LEU A 235 -22.95 0.47 1.67
C LEU A 235 -22.74 0.37 0.15
N PRO A 236 -21.47 0.34 -0.31
CA PRO A 236 -21.14 -0.02 -1.69
C PRO A 236 -21.53 -1.46 -2.04
N ARG A 237 -21.21 -1.88 -3.27
CA ARG A 237 -21.29 -3.30 -3.65
C ARG A 237 -20.40 -4.13 -2.71
N GLU A 238 -20.84 -5.33 -2.38
CA GLU A 238 -20.21 -6.24 -1.41
C GLU A 238 -18.68 -6.33 -1.56
N ALA A 239 -18.16 -6.54 -2.77
CA ALA A 239 -16.72 -6.63 -3.02
C ALA A 239 -15.93 -5.35 -2.63
N THR A 240 -16.54 -4.17 -2.80
CA THR A 240 -15.95 -2.89 -2.37
C THR A 240 -16.12 -2.70 -0.86
N SER A 241 -17.28 -3.05 -0.31
CA SER A 241 -17.55 -2.99 1.13
C SER A 241 -16.58 -3.87 1.90
N LYS A 242 -16.36 -5.11 1.47
CA LYS A 242 -15.37 -6.03 2.04
C LYS A 242 -13.99 -5.40 2.13
N LYS A 243 -13.48 -4.81 1.03
CA LYS A 243 -12.15 -4.18 1.01
C LYS A 243 -12.06 -2.99 1.97
N LEU A 244 -13.10 -2.15 2.03
CA LEU A 244 -13.12 -1.02 2.97
C LEU A 244 -13.14 -1.49 4.43
N LEU A 245 -13.91 -2.53 4.73
CA LEU A 245 -13.96 -3.13 6.06
C LEU A 245 -12.62 -3.80 6.43
N ASP A 246 -11.97 -4.50 5.49
CA ASP A 246 -10.63 -5.09 5.69
C ASP A 246 -9.58 -3.99 6.00
N VAL A 247 -9.66 -2.85 5.30
CA VAL A 247 -8.81 -1.68 5.57
C VAL A 247 -9.10 -1.13 6.97
N LEU A 248 -10.37 -0.91 7.32
CA LEU A 248 -10.74 -0.44 8.66
C LEU A 248 -10.20 -1.38 9.75
N GLY A 249 -10.36 -2.69 9.59
CA GLY A 249 -9.88 -3.68 10.56
C GLY A 249 -8.37 -3.58 10.79
N SER A 250 -7.61 -3.33 9.72
CA SER A 250 -6.16 -3.13 9.80
C SER A 250 -5.79 -1.83 10.51
N LEU A 251 -6.56 -0.75 10.30
CA LEU A 251 -6.31 0.56 10.91
C LEU A 251 -6.74 0.64 12.39
N MET A 252 -7.75 -0.13 12.81
CA MET A 252 -8.32 -0.01 14.15
C MET A 252 -7.32 -0.26 15.27
N ARG A 253 -6.30 -1.10 15.03
CA ARG A 253 -5.26 -1.37 16.03
C ARG A 253 -4.44 -0.14 16.41
N THR A 254 -4.29 0.81 15.48
CA THR A 254 -3.33 1.92 15.58
C THR A 254 -3.99 3.29 15.53
N VAL A 255 -5.32 3.31 15.49
CA VAL A 255 -6.12 4.54 15.43
C VAL A 255 -6.08 5.29 16.76
N LYS A 256 -5.93 6.61 16.69
CA LYS A 256 -6.13 7.51 17.84
C LYS A 256 -7.61 7.84 18.05
N GLY A 257 -8.00 8.03 19.31
CA GLY A 257 -9.37 8.32 19.71
C GLY A 257 -10.32 7.16 19.40
N SER A 258 -9.90 5.95 19.76
CA SER A 258 -10.62 4.67 19.54
C SER A 258 -12.08 4.69 20.03
N LYS A 259 -12.38 5.44 21.10
CA LYS A 259 -13.73 5.65 21.67
C LYS A 259 -14.77 6.11 20.64
N GLU A 260 -14.41 6.98 19.71
CA GLU A 260 -15.35 7.43 18.65
C GLU A 260 -15.74 6.26 17.73
N PHE A 261 -14.76 5.42 17.38
CA PHE A 261 -14.96 4.30 16.46
C PHE A 261 -15.82 3.21 17.09
N LEU A 262 -15.70 2.96 18.40
CA LEU A 262 -16.58 2.02 19.12
C LEU A 262 -18.06 2.36 18.92
N ARG A 263 -18.44 3.64 18.98
CA ARG A 263 -19.82 4.12 18.78
C ARG A 263 -20.30 3.97 17.34
N ARG A 264 -19.40 4.19 16.39
CA ARG A 264 -19.71 4.27 14.95
C ARG A 264 -19.75 2.90 14.26
N VAL A 265 -19.00 1.93 14.77
CA VAL A 265 -18.93 0.57 14.19
C VAL A 265 -20.20 -0.23 14.49
N GLY A 266 -20.82 -0.10 15.66
CA GLY A 266 -21.99 -0.89 16.06
C GLY A 266 -23.13 -0.90 15.03
N PRO A 267 -23.62 0.26 14.56
CA PRO A 267 -24.67 0.32 13.54
C PRO A 267 -24.35 -0.39 12.21
N LEU A 268 -23.06 -0.65 11.89
CA LEU A 268 -22.70 -1.39 10.68
C LEU A 268 -23.09 -2.87 10.76
N PHE A 269 -23.12 -3.46 11.96
CA PHE A 269 -23.49 -4.86 12.15
C PHE A 269 -24.96 -5.16 11.82
N SER A 270 -25.83 -4.15 11.93
CA SER A 270 -27.22 -4.24 11.51
C SER A 270 -27.41 -3.98 10.01
N LYS A 271 -26.46 -3.29 9.35
CA LYS A 271 -26.52 -2.95 7.92
C LYS A 271 -25.89 -3.99 7.01
N VAL A 272 -24.92 -4.73 7.53
CA VAL A 272 -24.13 -5.69 6.75
C VAL A 272 -24.71 -7.10 6.89
N GLU A 273 -25.00 -7.69 5.75
CA GLU A 273 -25.49 -9.05 5.62
C GLU A 273 -24.41 -9.95 4.98
N GLY A 274 -24.47 -11.25 5.29
CA GLY A 274 -23.55 -12.24 4.72
C GLY A 274 -22.17 -12.34 5.40
N ARG A 275 -21.60 -13.54 5.37
CA ARG A 275 -20.29 -13.87 5.98
C ARG A 275 -19.16 -13.01 5.43
N THR A 276 -19.16 -12.76 4.12
CA THR A 276 -18.11 -12.03 3.38
C THR A 276 -17.75 -10.68 3.99
N CYS A 277 -18.75 -9.94 4.47
CA CYS A 277 -18.55 -8.61 5.06
C CYS A 277 -18.62 -8.64 6.60
N ARG A 278 -19.25 -9.66 7.20
CA ARG A 278 -19.21 -9.85 8.66
C ARG A 278 -17.83 -10.25 9.18
N GLU A 279 -17.09 -11.11 8.49
CA GLU A 279 -15.73 -11.46 8.89
C GLU A 279 -14.79 -10.22 9.00
N PRO A 280 -14.73 -9.32 8.00
CA PRO A 280 -14.01 -8.05 8.14
C PRO A 280 -14.54 -7.14 9.26
N LEU A 281 -15.86 -7.11 9.52
CA LEU A 281 -16.41 -6.37 10.65
C LEU A 281 -15.92 -6.92 11.99
N VAL A 282 -15.79 -8.24 12.14
CA VAL A 282 -15.17 -8.85 13.33
C VAL A 282 -13.72 -8.41 13.45
N ARG A 283 -12.96 -8.34 12.35
CA ARG A 283 -11.58 -7.83 12.40
C ARG A 283 -11.48 -6.38 12.85
N ILE A 284 -12.50 -5.56 12.63
CA ILE A 284 -12.59 -4.19 13.18
C ILE A 284 -12.70 -4.26 14.71
N VAL A 285 -13.54 -5.14 15.24
CA VAL A 285 -13.70 -5.37 16.68
C VAL A 285 -12.40 -5.90 17.28
N GLU A 286 -11.79 -6.93 16.69
CA GLU A 286 -10.49 -7.48 17.12
C GLU A 286 -9.37 -6.43 17.05
N GLY A 287 -9.39 -5.56 16.02
CA GLY A 287 -8.47 -4.44 15.89
C GLY A 287 -8.62 -3.43 17.02
N LEU A 288 -9.85 -3.06 17.38
CA LEU A 288 -10.14 -2.19 18.53
C LEU A 288 -9.76 -2.85 19.84
N GLN A 289 -10.01 -4.15 20.00
CA GLN A 289 -9.61 -4.93 21.18
C GLN A 289 -8.08 -4.92 21.36
N ALA A 290 -7.32 -4.96 20.26
CA ALA A 290 -5.86 -4.87 20.29
C ALA A 290 -5.31 -3.43 20.41
N ASN A 291 -6.18 -2.41 20.43
CA ASN A 291 -5.75 -1.02 20.47
C ASN A 291 -5.32 -0.61 21.89
N PRO A 292 -4.14 0.04 22.06
CA PRO A 292 -3.64 0.45 23.37
C PRO A 292 -4.52 1.47 24.13
N GLU A 293 -5.34 2.27 23.44
CA GLU A 293 -6.22 3.26 24.07
C GLU A 293 -7.48 2.64 24.70
N VAL A 294 -7.78 1.38 24.40
CA VAL A 294 -8.97 0.69 24.90
C VAL A 294 -8.66 0.05 26.26
N SER A 295 -9.52 0.30 27.25
CA SER A 295 -9.40 -0.28 28.59
C SER A 295 -9.67 -1.78 28.60
N ASP A 296 -9.09 -2.51 29.56
CA ASP A 296 -9.19 -3.97 29.60
C ASP A 296 -10.65 -4.47 29.75
N ASP A 297 -11.48 -3.77 30.54
CA ASP A 297 -12.92 -4.07 30.65
C ASP A 297 -13.62 -4.01 29.28
N ILE A 298 -13.28 -3.02 28.45
CA ILE A 298 -13.85 -2.88 27.11
C ILE A 298 -13.26 -3.95 26.18
N LYS A 299 -11.98 -4.31 26.32
CA LYS A 299 -11.38 -5.39 25.52
C LYS A 299 -12.07 -6.72 25.77
N ASP A 300 -12.46 -7.01 27.01
CA ASP A 300 -13.19 -8.23 27.35
C ASP A 300 -14.57 -8.24 26.69
N LEU A 301 -15.29 -7.12 26.73
CA LEU A 301 -16.58 -6.97 26.03
C LEU A 301 -16.44 -7.11 24.50
N LEU A 302 -15.40 -6.51 23.90
CA LEU A 302 -15.11 -6.67 22.47
C LEU A 302 -14.74 -8.12 22.12
N GLY A 303 -14.07 -8.83 23.03
CA GLY A 303 -13.81 -10.27 22.90
C GLY A 303 -15.11 -11.07 22.82
N LEU A 304 -16.08 -10.79 23.71
CA LEU A 304 -17.40 -11.40 23.67
C LEU A 304 -18.14 -11.10 22.35
N VAL A 305 -18.06 -9.87 21.86
CA VAL A 305 -18.63 -9.51 20.56
C VAL A 305 -18.02 -10.34 19.42
N SER A 306 -16.70 -10.49 19.39
CA SER A 306 -16.00 -11.32 18.39
C SER A 306 -16.43 -12.79 18.48
N ASP A 307 -16.63 -13.30 19.69
CA ASP A 307 -17.11 -14.67 19.92
C ASP A 307 -18.58 -14.85 19.47
N LEU A 308 -19.45 -13.87 19.72
CA LEU A 308 -20.84 -13.87 19.27
C LEU A 308 -20.97 -13.81 17.73
N GLU A 309 -19.97 -13.27 17.04
CA GLU A 309 -19.89 -13.20 15.59
C GLU A 309 -19.10 -14.35 14.95
N SER A 310 -18.65 -15.32 15.75
CA SER A 310 -17.77 -16.40 15.28
C SER A 310 -18.43 -17.30 14.22
N TRP A 311 -17.63 -17.76 13.27
CA TRP A 311 -18.05 -18.66 12.19
C TRP A 311 -17.25 -19.95 12.27
N ASP A 312 -17.90 -21.06 11.91
CA ASP A 312 -17.22 -22.35 11.83
C ASP A 312 -16.18 -22.27 10.69
N ARG A 313 -14.95 -22.70 11.01
CA ARG A 313 -13.83 -22.73 10.05
C ARG A 313 -13.86 -23.98 9.17
N SER A 314 -14.51 -25.03 9.62
CA SER A 314 -14.66 -26.31 8.92
C SER A 314 -15.87 -26.35 7.98
N ARG A 315 -16.83 -25.44 8.16
CA ARG A 315 -18.08 -25.37 7.39
C ARG A 315 -18.28 -23.99 6.78
N VAL A 316 -18.60 -23.97 5.50
CA VAL A 316 -18.85 -22.72 4.76
C VAL A 316 -20.20 -22.14 5.19
N ASP A 317 -20.23 -20.84 5.46
CA ASP A 317 -21.44 -20.09 5.86
C ASP A 317 -22.24 -20.64 7.06
N GLU A 318 -21.63 -21.46 7.91
CA GLU A 318 -22.23 -21.88 9.19
C GLU A 318 -21.65 -21.11 10.38
N PRO A 319 -22.50 -20.52 11.25
CA PRO A 319 -22.09 -20.01 12.56
C PRO A 319 -21.41 -21.05 13.44
N ASP A 320 -20.41 -20.64 14.23
CA ASP A 320 -19.86 -21.49 15.31
C ASP A 320 -20.81 -21.41 16.52
N GLN A 321 -21.80 -22.32 16.55
CA GLN A 321 -22.88 -22.28 17.53
C GLN A 321 -22.39 -22.47 18.97
N ASP A 322 -21.36 -23.30 19.17
CA ASP A 322 -20.80 -23.59 20.49
C ASP A 322 -20.12 -22.35 21.06
N ARG A 323 -19.27 -21.70 20.26
CA ARG A 323 -18.57 -20.47 20.70
C ARG A 323 -19.54 -19.32 20.92
N ARG A 324 -20.56 -19.18 20.08
CA ARG A 324 -21.62 -18.18 20.27
C ARG A 324 -22.43 -18.44 21.54
N HIS A 325 -22.84 -19.67 21.81
CA HIS A 325 -23.56 -20.02 23.04
C HIS A 325 -22.73 -19.76 24.30
N ALA A 326 -21.44 -20.12 24.28
CA ALA A 326 -20.54 -19.83 25.38
C ALA A 326 -20.42 -18.31 25.63
N ALA A 327 -20.35 -17.50 24.57
CA ALA A 327 -20.32 -16.05 24.68
C ALA A 327 -21.63 -15.47 25.26
N TYR A 328 -22.80 -15.99 24.87
CA TYR A 328 -24.08 -15.60 25.46
C TYR A 328 -24.16 -15.90 26.95
N ALA A 329 -23.68 -17.08 27.38
CA ALA A 329 -23.65 -17.43 28.80
C ALA A 329 -22.80 -16.43 29.60
N ARG A 330 -21.58 -16.13 29.12
CA ARG A 330 -20.69 -15.15 29.76
C ARG A 330 -21.28 -13.74 29.77
N LEU A 331 -22.00 -13.35 28.71
CA LEU A 331 -22.65 -12.05 28.64
C LEU A 331 -23.76 -11.92 29.70
N ASN A 332 -24.53 -12.97 29.94
CA ASN A 332 -25.55 -12.98 31.00
C ASN A 332 -24.93 -12.83 32.40
N ASP A 333 -23.80 -13.50 32.65
CA ASP A 333 -23.07 -13.37 33.92
C ASP A 333 -22.55 -11.95 34.13
N VAL A 334 -22.03 -11.32 33.07
CA VAL A 334 -21.56 -9.94 33.09
C VAL A 334 -22.72 -8.96 33.30
N SER A 335 -23.87 -9.18 32.65
CA SER A 335 -25.10 -8.36 32.77
C SER A 335 -25.66 -8.25 34.19
N LEU A 336 -25.43 -9.28 35.01
CA LEU A 336 -25.94 -9.36 36.39
C LEU A 336 -25.09 -8.59 37.42
N ASP A 337 -23.89 -8.13 37.07
CA ASP A 337 -22.91 -7.53 38.01
C ASP A 337 -22.65 -6.01 37.75
N TRP A 338 -23.52 -5.34 36.99
CA TRP A 338 -23.22 -4.01 36.44
C TRP A 338 -23.35 -2.83 37.43
N SER A 339 -22.25 -2.53 38.11
CA SER A 339 -21.91 -1.20 38.64
C SER A 339 -20.81 -0.49 37.82
N ILE A 340 -20.81 -0.64 36.49
CA ILE A 340 -19.78 -0.08 35.59
C ILE A 340 -20.16 1.35 35.18
N SER A 341 -19.21 2.29 35.25
CA SER A 341 -19.45 3.71 34.92
C SER A 341 -19.94 3.90 33.47
N LEU A 342 -21.07 4.60 33.33
CA LEU A 342 -21.94 4.61 32.14
C LEU A 342 -21.40 5.27 30.85
N ASP A 343 -20.20 5.88 30.81
CA ASP A 343 -19.85 6.73 29.66
C ASP A 343 -19.22 5.99 28.46
N ASP A 344 -18.54 4.86 28.70
CA ASP A 344 -17.85 4.07 27.66
C ASP A 344 -18.52 2.74 27.36
N SER A 345 -18.98 2.04 28.40
CA SER A 345 -19.65 0.75 28.32
C SER A 345 -20.94 0.82 27.50
N THR A 346 -21.69 1.92 27.59
CA THR A 346 -22.98 2.10 26.88
C THR A 346 -22.87 1.97 25.36
N SER A 347 -21.71 2.28 24.79
CA SER A 347 -21.50 2.20 23.33
C SER A 347 -21.32 0.76 22.85
N VAL A 348 -20.61 -0.05 23.64
CA VAL A 348 -20.43 -1.49 23.40
C VAL A 348 -21.69 -2.26 23.86
N LEU A 349 -22.40 -1.76 24.85
CA LEU A 349 -23.69 -2.31 25.26
C LEU A 349 -24.76 -2.08 24.19
N LEU A 350 -24.84 -0.90 23.55
CA LEU A 350 -25.70 -0.69 22.37
C LEU A 350 -25.32 -1.63 21.21
N PHE A 351 -24.03 -1.95 21.08
CA PHE A 351 -23.54 -2.90 20.09
C PHE A 351 -24.07 -4.32 20.36
N VAL A 352 -24.04 -4.74 21.61
CA VAL A 352 -24.56 -6.03 22.07
C VAL A 352 -26.09 -6.08 22.02
N ASP A 353 -26.75 -4.99 22.42
CA ASP A 353 -28.21 -4.84 22.51
C ASP A 353 -28.86 -4.84 21.12
N ALA A 354 -28.28 -4.11 20.15
CA ALA A 354 -28.70 -4.15 18.75
C ALA A 354 -28.60 -5.54 18.10
N ARG A 355 -27.91 -6.49 18.73
CA ARG A 355 -27.73 -7.87 18.28
C ARG A 355 -28.58 -8.87 19.06
N LEU A 356 -28.89 -8.59 20.33
CA LEU A 356 -29.83 -9.40 21.12
C LEU A 356 -31.22 -9.38 20.48
N ASP A 357 -31.67 -8.24 19.95
CA ASP A 357 -32.95 -8.15 19.24
C ASP A 357 -33.03 -9.03 17.97
N VAL A 358 -31.90 -9.28 17.30
CA VAL A 358 -31.87 -10.08 16.06
C VAL A 358 -31.90 -11.59 16.34
N TYR A 359 -31.35 -12.02 17.48
CA TYR A 359 -31.27 -13.45 17.83
C TYR A 359 -32.38 -13.92 18.78
N LEU A 360 -33.07 -13.02 19.49
CA LEU A 360 -34.27 -13.34 20.29
C LEU A 360 -35.55 -13.46 19.44
N LEU A 361 -35.48 -13.13 18.14
CA LEU A 361 -36.57 -13.27 17.17
C LEU A 361 -36.45 -14.51 16.25
N LEU A 362 -35.45 -15.36 16.49
CA LEU A 362 -35.27 -16.70 15.88
C LEU A 362 -35.29 -17.76 16.98
#